data_AF-A0A1Y3BDY5-F1
#
_entry.id   AF-A0A1Y3BDY5-F1
#
_cell.length_a   1.000
_cell.length_b   1.000
_cell.length_c   1.000
_cell.angle_alpha   90.00
_cell.angle_beta   90.00
_cell.angle_gamma   90.00
#
_symmetry.space_group_name_H-M   'P 1'
#
loop_
_entity.id
_entity.type
_entity.pdbx_description
1 polymer ?
#
loop_
_entity_poly.entity_id
_entity_poly.type
_entity_poly.pdbx_seq_one_letter_code
_entity_poly.pdbx_strand_id
1 'polypeptide(L)'
;GKTVPDQDPKEKASLISTSRILTQEEFHKVRLAQLSKHLQKARSKKPSKTTSTENKSDSLISSSSNGIPEIVPLSSIERLYKRQKSDKQTRLESIEAGREDRGKYGARKGKLNDFASKSNKETRKGKSFMMIKHKIRQKRGRRSFKEKQIALRNSLLKRFQ
;
A
#
# COMPACT_ATOMS: atom_id res chain seq x y z
N GLY A 1 9.46 -31.89 43.40
CA GLY A 1 8.95 -32.54 42.18
C GLY A 1 9.84 -32.12 41.02
N LYS A 2 10.35 -33.08 40.23
CA LYS A 2 11.32 -32.81 39.16
C LYS A 2 10.66 -31.99 38.03
N THR A 3 11.28 -30.87 37.69
CA THR A 3 10.94 -30.03 36.53
C THR A 3 11.33 -30.74 35.25
N VAL A 4 10.36 -31.05 34.39
CA VAL A 4 10.59 -31.63 33.05
C VAL A 4 11.24 -30.56 32.17
N PRO A 5 12.27 -30.90 31.35
CA PRO A 5 12.93 -29.93 30.47
C PRO A 5 11.96 -29.29 29.48
N ASP A 6 12.25 -28.05 29.10
CA ASP A 6 11.50 -27.22 28.15
C ASP A 6 11.62 -27.82 26.73
N GLN A 7 10.77 -28.79 26.42
CA GLN A 7 10.69 -29.42 25.10
C GLN A 7 10.01 -28.45 24.12
N ASP A 8 10.52 -28.41 22.89
CA ASP A 8 9.91 -27.62 21.82
C ASP A 8 8.41 -27.96 21.71
N PRO A 9 7.51 -26.96 21.69
CA PRO A 9 6.06 -27.20 21.79
C PRO A 9 5.53 -28.08 20.66
N LYS A 10 6.21 -28.09 19.51
CA LYS A 10 5.89 -28.95 18.35
C LYS A 10 6.20 -30.42 18.61
N GLU A 11 7.35 -30.71 19.22
CA GLU A 11 7.77 -32.08 19.55
C GLU A 11 6.90 -32.64 20.68
N LYS A 12 6.56 -31.80 21.66
CA LYS A 12 5.60 -32.15 22.70
C LYS A 12 4.22 -32.47 22.11
N ALA A 13 3.74 -31.68 21.15
CA ALA A 13 2.46 -31.91 20.49
C ALA A 13 2.45 -33.18 19.63
N SER A 14 3.53 -33.46 18.89
CA SER A 14 3.64 -34.70 18.10
C SER A 14 3.65 -35.94 18.99
N LEU A 15 4.45 -35.93 20.07
CA LEU A 15 4.51 -37.01 21.04
C LEU A 15 3.13 -37.28 21.66
N ILE A 16 2.45 -36.25 22.17
CA ILE A 16 1.11 -36.38 22.75
C ILE A 16 0.12 -36.94 21.72
N SER A 17 0.20 -36.51 20.46
CA SER A 17 -0.71 -37.01 19.41
C SER A 17 -0.47 -38.47 19.06
N THR A 18 0.78 -38.94 19.17
CA THR A 18 1.14 -40.35 18.91
C THR A 18 0.90 -41.27 20.09
N SER A 19 1.05 -40.77 21.33
CA SER A 19 1.02 -41.61 22.54
C SER A 19 -0.31 -41.57 23.28
N ARG A 20 -1.09 -40.49 23.16
CA ARG A 20 -2.36 -40.34 23.88
C ARG A 20 -3.48 -41.05 23.14
N ILE A 21 -3.96 -42.14 23.73
CA ILE A 21 -5.17 -42.82 23.29
C ILE A 21 -6.37 -42.07 23.90
N LEU A 22 -7.30 -41.64 23.06
CA LEU A 22 -8.47 -40.89 23.50
C LEU A 22 -9.45 -41.81 24.26
N THR A 23 -9.93 -41.38 25.43
CA THR A 23 -10.90 -42.18 26.19
C THR A 23 -12.32 -42.03 25.62
N GLN A 24 -13.23 -42.93 25.98
CA GLN A 24 -14.62 -42.87 25.54
C GLN A 24 -15.32 -41.57 25.96
N GLU A 25 -14.98 -41.03 27.13
CA GLU A 25 -15.47 -39.75 27.61
C GLU A 25 -14.99 -38.59 26.74
N GLU A 26 -13.73 -38.62 26.31
CA GLU A 26 -13.15 -37.61 25.42
C GLU A 26 -13.78 -37.67 24.03
N PHE A 27 -14.06 -38.86 23.49
CA PHE A 27 -14.82 -39.00 22.23
C PHE A 27 -16.24 -38.41 22.34
N HIS A 28 -16.90 -38.59 23.49
CA HIS A 28 -18.21 -38.00 23.74
C HIS A 28 -18.13 -36.46 23.75
N LYS A 29 -17.12 -35.88 24.40
CA LYS A 29 -16.88 -34.42 24.39
C LYS A 29 -16.67 -33.88 22.97
N VAL A 30 -15.84 -34.55 22.17
CA VAL A 30 -15.60 -34.17 20.76
C VAL A 30 -16.90 -34.19 19.96
N ARG A 31 -17.73 -35.22 20.16
CA ARG A 31 -19.03 -35.34 19.49
C ARG A 31 -19.97 -34.20 19.87
N LEU A 32 -20.07 -33.86 21.16
CA LEU A 32 -20.89 -32.73 21.62
C LEU A 32 -20.42 -31.41 21.01
N ALA A 33 -19.11 -31.18 20.94
CA ALA A 33 -18.54 -29.97 20.32
C ALA A 33 -18.80 -29.90 18.81
N GLN A 34 -18.78 -31.04 18.11
CA GLN A 34 -19.15 -31.09 16.70
C GLN A 34 -20.65 -30.78 16.50
N LEU A 35 -21.52 -31.37 17.33
CA LEU A 35 -22.96 -31.10 17.28
C LEU A 35 -23.27 -29.62 17.54
N SER A 36 -22.64 -29.00 18.53
CA SER A 36 -22.82 -27.57 18.81
C SER A 36 -22.39 -26.70 17.63
N LYS A 37 -21.26 -27.02 16.98
CA LYS A 37 -20.80 -26.34 15.75
C LYS A 37 -21.84 -26.41 14.63
N HIS A 38 -22.46 -27.57 14.42
CA HIS A 38 -23.51 -27.73 13.41
C HIS A 38 -24.77 -26.91 13.74
N LEU A 39 -25.19 -26.88 15.01
CA LEU A 39 -26.34 -26.10 15.47
C LEU A 39 -26.10 -24.58 15.36
N GLN A 40 -24.92 -24.10 15.73
CA GLN A 40 -24.56 -22.68 15.61
C GLN A 40 -24.51 -22.23 14.14
N LYS A 41 -23.97 -23.07 13.25
CA LYS A 41 -23.97 -22.80 11.80
C LYS A 41 -25.40 -22.68 11.24
N ALA A 42 -26.31 -23.54 11.68
CA ALA A 42 -27.72 -23.51 11.28
C ALA A 42 -28.46 -22.26 11.78
N ARG A 43 -28.03 -21.67 12.91
CA ARG A 43 -28.67 -20.51 13.55
C ARG A 43 -28.32 -19.13 12.95
N SER A 44 -27.51 -19.03 11.88
CA SER A 44 -26.97 -17.74 11.44
C SER A 44 -27.41 -17.28 10.04
N LYS A 45 -28.31 -16.28 10.01
CA LYS A 45 -28.45 -15.28 8.91
C LYS A 45 -28.72 -13.84 9.35
N LYS A 46 -28.71 -13.51 10.65
CA LYS A 46 -28.79 -12.11 11.10
C LYS A 46 -27.71 -11.79 12.13
N PRO A 47 -26.70 -10.99 11.79
CA PRO A 47 -25.81 -10.42 12.78
C PRO A 47 -26.56 -9.27 13.49
N SER A 48 -26.80 -9.40 14.80
CA SER A 48 -27.19 -8.25 15.61
C SER A 48 -25.99 -7.30 15.66
N LYS A 49 -26.19 -6.08 15.17
CA LYS A 49 -25.15 -5.06 14.97
C LYS A 49 -24.74 -4.35 16.27
N THR A 50 -24.75 -5.05 17.39
CA THR A 50 -24.45 -4.47 18.71
C THR A 50 -23.56 -5.45 19.47
N THR A 51 -22.44 -4.94 19.97
CA THR A 51 -21.39 -5.62 20.77
C THR A 51 -20.31 -6.36 19.96
N SER A 52 -19.40 -5.57 19.38
CA SER A 52 -18.10 -5.99 18.85
C SER A 52 -17.06 -6.26 19.95
N THR A 53 -17.49 -6.85 21.07
CA THR A 53 -16.65 -7.20 22.22
C THR A 53 -17.34 -8.34 22.94
N GLU A 54 -16.67 -9.49 23.02
CA GLU A 54 -17.10 -10.69 23.74
C GLU A 54 -18.22 -11.48 23.05
N ASN A 55 -17.85 -12.27 22.04
CA ASN A 55 -18.58 -13.49 21.73
C ASN A 55 -18.50 -14.42 22.95
N LYS A 56 -19.44 -14.23 23.87
CA LYS A 56 -19.71 -15.03 25.07
C LYS A 56 -20.23 -16.44 24.76
N SER A 57 -19.85 -17.02 23.62
CA SER A 57 -20.28 -18.37 23.20
C SER A 57 -19.24 -19.46 23.46
N ASP A 58 -18.00 -19.12 23.81
CA ASP A 58 -16.94 -20.08 24.15
C ASP A 58 -16.85 -20.40 25.65
N SER A 59 -17.73 -19.84 26.48
CA SER A 59 -17.74 -20.02 27.94
C SER A 59 -18.25 -21.40 28.41
N LEU A 60 -18.35 -22.41 27.54
CA LEU A 60 -18.92 -23.71 27.88
C LEU A 60 -17.96 -24.89 27.72
N ILE A 61 -16.65 -24.63 27.64
CA ILE A 61 -15.66 -25.71 27.57
C ILE A 61 -14.65 -25.51 28.70
N SER A 62 -14.99 -26.15 29.83
CA SER A 62 -14.13 -26.55 30.94
C SER A 62 -12.72 -25.95 30.92
N SER A 63 -12.51 -24.93 31.74
CA SER A 63 -11.20 -24.39 32.07
C SER A 63 -10.25 -25.53 32.46
N SER A 64 -9.25 -25.79 31.62
CA SER A 64 -8.06 -26.51 32.08
C SER A 64 -7.32 -25.65 33.11
N SER A 65 -6.53 -26.26 33.99
CA SER A 65 -5.78 -25.57 35.06
C SER A 65 -4.88 -24.41 34.58
N ASN A 66 -4.64 -24.31 33.28
CA ASN A 66 -3.71 -23.37 32.66
C ASN A 66 -4.42 -22.27 31.84
N GLY A 67 -5.75 -22.15 31.93
CA GLY A 67 -6.53 -21.11 31.21
C GLY A 67 -6.68 -21.34 29.70
N ILE A 68 -6.17 -22.45 29.17
CA ILE A 68 -6.35 -22.86 27.78
C ILE A 68 -7.63 -23.70 27.69
N PRO A 69 -8.61 -23.36 26.83
CA PRO A 69 -9.80 -24.20 26.67
C PRO A 69 -9.40 -25.58 26.11
N GLU A 70 -10.07 -26.65 26.58
CA GLU A 70 -9.82 -28.03 26.12
C GLU A 70 -9.97 -28.16 24.58
N ILE A 71 -10.86 -27.35 23.99
CA ILE A 71 -11.07 -27.25 22.55
C ILE A 71 -10.77 -25.82 22.11
N VAL A 72 -9.79 -25.67 21.21
CA VAL A 72 -9.38 -24.37 20.67
C VAL A 72 -10.39 -23.91 19.61
N PRO A 73 -10.88 -22.66 19.66
CA PRO A 73 -11.76 -22.13 18.63
C PRO A 73 -11.03 -21.94 17.30
N LEU A 74 -11.74 -22.14 16.18
CA LEU A 74 -11.17 -22.04 14.82
C LEU A 74 -10.51 -20.68 14.56
N SER A 75 -11.06 -19.60 15.10
CA SER A 75 -10.51 -18.24 14.98
C SER A 75 -9.11 -18.08 15.59
N SER A 76 -8.75 -18.90 16.57
CA SER A 76 -7.40 -18.89 17.17
C SER A 76 -6.38 -19.66 16.33
N ILE A 77 -6.86 -20.58 15.48
CA ILE A 77 -6.02 -21.37 14.57
C ILE A 77 -5.84 -20.63 13.24
N GLU A 78 -6.92 -20.01 12.75
CA GLU A 78 -6.94 -19.29 11.49
C GLU A 78 -6.42 -17.85 11.66
N ARG A 79 -5.38 -17.47 10.91
CA ARG A 79 -4.93 -16.06 10.76
C ARG A 79 -5.83 -15.27 9.79
N LEU A 80 -7.12 -15.55 9.78
CA LEU A 80 -8.09 -14.88 8.92
C LEU A 80 -8.67 -13.64 9.61
N TYR A 81 -7.81 -12.67 9.89
CA TYR A 81 -8.23 -11.33 10.32
C TYR A 81 -7.95 -10.32 9.22
N LYS A 82 -8.83 -9.32 9.10
CA LYS A 82 -8.53 -8.15 8.27
C LYS A 82 -7.30 -7.47 8.85
N ARG A 83 -6.23 -7.33 8.05
CA ARG A 83 -5.05 -6.56 8.46
C ARG A 83 -5.50 -5.16 8.86
N GLN A 84 -5.09 -4.72 10.05
CA GLN A 84 -5.35 -3.36 10.50
C GLN A 84 -4.73 -2.36 9.50
N LYS A 85 -5.36 -1.19 9.38
CA LYS A 85 -4.81 -0.12 8.54
C LYS A 85 -3.48 0.32 9.16
N SER A 86 -2.43 0.37 8.35
CA SER A 86 -1.14 0.90 8.80
C SER A 86 -1.23 2.39 9.09
N ASP A 87 -0.56 2.83 10.16
CA ASP A 87 -0.35 4.25 10.43
C ASP A 87 0.52 4.88 9.35
N LYS A 88 0.42 6.21 9.22
CA LYS A 88 1.15 6.94 8.18
C LYS A 88 2.66 6.71 8.26
N GLN A 89 3.24 6.68 9.46
CA GLN A 89 4.68 6.47 9.68
C GLN A 89 5.13 5.09 9.19
N THR A 90 4.48 4.02 9.69
CA THR A 90 4.78 2.64 9.25
C THR A 90 4.64 2.43 7.75
N ARG A 91 3.69 3.14 7.10
CA ARG A 91 3.54 3.12 5.64
C ARG A 91 4.71 3.79 4.94
N LEU A 92 5.20 4.92 5.46
CA LEU A 92 6.34 5.63 4.88
C LEU A 92 7.63 4.82 5.04
N GLU A 93 7.88 4.26 6.23
CA GLU A 93 9.03 3.40 6.51
C GLU A 93 9.07 2.19 5.57
N SER A 94 7.92 1.51 5.37
CA SER A 94 7.83 0.40 4.43
C SER A 94 8.08 0.82 2.96
N ILE A 95 7.66 2.03 2.59
CA ILE A 95 7.93 2.58 1.25
C ILE A 95 9.41 2.93 1.09
N GLU A 96 10.04 3.47 2.13
CA GLU A 96 11.46 3.84 2.13
C GLU A 96 12.37 2.61 2.09
N ALA A 97 12.10 1.59 2.91
CA ALA A 97 12.78 0.30 2.87
C ALA A 97 12.67 -0.36 1.49
N GLY A 98 11.51 -0.25 0.83
CA GLY A 98 11.32 -0.75 -0.54
C GLY A 98 12.01 0.08 -1.65
N ARG A 99 12.62 1.22 -1.30
CA ARG A 99 13.28 2.15 -2.23
C ARG A 99 14.79 2.21 -2.06
N GLU A 100 15.39 1.44 -1.17
CA GLU A 100 16.84 1.46 -0.89
C GLU A 100 17.69 1.30 -2.16
N ASP A 101 17.31 0.40 -3.07
CA ASP A 101 18.02 0.17 -4.34
C ASP A 101 17.62 1.11 -5.50
N ARG A 102 16.65 2.01 -5.28
CA ARG A 102 16.08 2.87 -6.34
C ARG A 102 16.37 4.35 -6.07
N GLY A 103 17.07 4.99 -7.00
CA GLY A 103 17.25 6.44 -6.99
C GLY A 103 15.91 7.20 -6.96
N LYS A 104 15.95 8.47 -6.50
CA LYS A 104 14.77 9.34 -6.34
C LYS A 104 13.89 9.33 -7.59
N TYR A 105 12.62 8.94 -7.44
CA TYR A 105 11.64 8.96 -8.51
C TYR A 105 11.51 10.38 -9.09
N GLY A 106 11.67 10.50 -10.41
CA GLY A 106 11.32 11.72 -11.14
C GLY A 106 12.43 12.73 -11.44
N ALA A 107 13.73 12.44 -11.22
CA ALA A 107 14.77 13.35 -11.70
C ALA A 107 16.09 12.67 -12.08
N ARG A 108 16.21 12.23 -13.34
CA ARG A 108 17.52 12.27 -14.01
C ARG A 108 17.82 13.74 -14.29
N LYS A 109 18.77 14.34 -13.58
CA LYS A 109 19.19 15.73 -13.78
C LYS A 109 19.74 15.89 -15.20
N GLY A 110 19.09 16.75 -15.99
CA GLY A 110 19.64 17.39 -17.19
C GLY A 110 20.35 16.48 -18.20
N LYS A 111 21.04 17.09 -19.16
CA LYS A 111 22.03 16.37 -19.97
C LYS A 111 23.35 16.43 -19.22
N LEU A 112 24.07 15.32 -19.18
CA LEU A 112 25.36 15.18 -18.49
C LEU A 112 26.50 16.00 -19.13
N ASN A 113 26.28 16.58 -20.31
CA ASN A 113 27.30 17.27 -21.08
C ASN A 113 26.77 18.63 -21.55
N ASP A 114 27.54 19.69 -21.32
CA ASP A 114 27.21 21.08 -21.63
C ASP A 114 27.05 21.32 -23.14
N PHE A 115 27.70 20.50 -23.98
CA PHE A 115 27.62 20.58 -25.45
C PHE A 115 26.59 19.63 -26.06
N ALA A 116 25.74 18.98 -25.25
CA ALA A 116 24.78 18.02 -25.77
C ALA A 116 23.69 18.69 -26.62
N SER A 117 23.43 18.12 -27.81
CA SER A 117 22.42 18.61 -28.76
C SER A 117 21.00 18.63 -28.16
N LYS A 118 20.15 19.55 -28.64
CA LYS A 118 18.76 19.71 -28.16
C LYS A 118 17.88 18.51 -28.52
N SER A 119 17.05 18.05 -27.58
CA SER A 119 16.10 16.95 -27.85
C SER A 119 15.03 17.40 -28.84
N ASN A 120 14.48 16.48 -29.64
CA ASN A 120 13.34 16.75 -30.51
C ASN A 120 12.14 17.40 -29.79
N LYS A 121 11.96 17.11 -28.50
CA LYS A 121 10.93 17.76 -27.67
C LYS A 121 11.26 19.23 -27.40
N GLU A 122 12.52 19.55 -27.17
CA GLU A 122 13.03 20.92 -26.96
C GLU A 122 13.02 21.72 -28.26
N THR A 123 13.46 21.11 -29.37
CA THR A 123 13.41 21.76 -30.68
C THR A 123 11.97 22.00 -31.13
N ARG A 124 11.04 21.07 -30.85
CA ARG A 124 9.59 21.28 -31.10
C ARG A 124 9.01 22.48 -30.35
N LYS A 125 9.47 22.78 -29.12
CA LYS A 125 9.04 23.97 -28.37
C LYS A 125 9.56 25.28 -29.00
N GLY A 126 10.75 25.25 -29.61
CA GLY A 126 11.36 26.39 -30.30
C GLY A 126 10.90 26.59 -31.75
N LYS A 127 10.12 25.66 -32.34
CA LYS A 127 9.57 25.83 -33.69
C LYS A 127 8.50 26.92 -33.65
N SER A 128 8.74 28.04 -34.35
CA SER A 128 7.71 29.04 -34.58
C SER A 128 6.48 28.38 -35.20
N PHE A 129 5.33 28.50 -34.55
CA PHE A 129 4.06 28.00 -35.08
C PHE A 129 3.87 28.53 -36.51
N MET A 130 3.66 27.62 -37.47
CA MET A 130 3.48 27.98 -38.89
C MET A 130 2.36 29.01 -39.08
N MET A 131 1.33 28.94 -38.22
CA MET A 131 0.22 29.89 -38.22
C MET A 131 0.57 31.30 -37.72
N ILE A 132 1.57 31.43 -36.85
CA ILE A 132 1.99 32.73 -36.31
C ILE A 132 3.10 33.34 -37.20
N LYS A 133 3.96 32.50 -37.78
CA LYS A 133 5.08 32.92 -38.65
C LYS A 133 4.61 33.81 -39.81
N HIS A 134 3.52 33.44 -40.49
CA HIS A 134 3.02 34.20 -41.63
C HIS A 134 2.32 35.50 -41.19
N LYS A 135 1.60 35.50 -40.06
CA LYS A 135 0.95 36.68 -39.50
C LYS A 135 1.96 37.74 -39.04
N ILE A 136 3.06 37.32 -38.41
CA ILE A 136 4.16 38.23 -38.06
C ILE A 136 4.77 38.84 -39.33
N ARG A 137 5.00 38.04 -40.38
CA ARG A 137 5.57 38.53 -41.65
C ARG A 137 4.66 39.56 -42.33
N GLN A 138 3.34 39.33 -42.34
CA GLN A 138 2.36 40.27 -42.90
C GLN A 138 2.30 41.60 -42.12
N LYS A 139 2.49 41.57 -40.79
CA LYS A 139 2.52 42.78 -39.95
C LYS A 139 3.80 43.62 -40.12
N ARG A 140 4.94 43.01 -40.51
CA ARG A 140 6.22 43.74 -40.71
C ARG A 140 6.16 44.82 -41.79
N GLY A 141 5.28 44.69 -42.79
CA GLY A 141 5.09 45.71 -43.84
C GLY A 141 4.26 46.91 -43.41
N ARG A 142 3.47 46.79 -42.34
CA ARG A 142 2.59 47.85 -41.82
C ARG A 142 3.13 48.34 -40.47
N ARG A 143 4.23 49.09 -40.51
CA ARG A 143 4.77 49.77 -39.32
C ARG A 143 3.73 50.73 -38.75
N SER A 144 3.57 50.75 -37.43
CA SER A 144 2.74 51.75 -36.76
C SER A 144 3.33 53.16 -36.94
N PHE A 145 2.54 54.22 -36.74
CA PHE A 145 3.03 55.60 -36.86
C PHE A 145 4.23 55.87 -35.94
N LYS A 146 4.18 55.37 -34.69
CA LYS A 146 5.28 55.45 -33.72
C LYS A 146 6.54 54.73 -34.22
N GLU A 147 6.39 53.53 -34.78
CA GLU A 147 7.52 52.78 -35.37
C GLU A 147 8.14 53.51 -36.57
N LYS A 148 7.34 54.20 -37.38
CA LYS A 148 7.85 55.04 -38.49
C LYS A 148 8.65 56.23 -37.95
N GLN A 149 8.17 56.90 -36.90
CA GLN A 149 8.90 58.01 -36.26
C GLN A 149 10.24 57.54 -35.68
N ILE A 150 10.26 56.40 -34.99
CA ILE A 150 11.50 55.82 -34.44
C ILE A 150 12.45 55.43 -35.57
N ALA A 151 11.95 54.78 -36.63
CA ALA A 151 12.76 54.40 -37.78
C ALA A 151 13.37 55.62 -38.50
N LEU A 152 12.60 56.70 -38.65
CA LEU A 152 13.07 57.97 -39.22
C LEU A 152 14.13 58.63 -38.32
N ARG A 153 13.89 58.69 -37.01
CA ARG A 153 14.86 59.22 -36.05
C ARG A 153 16.18 58.44 -36.12
N ASN A 154 16.10 57.12 -36.13
CA ASN A 154 17.29 56.26 -36.22
C ASN A 154 18.01 56.40 -37.56
N SER A 155 17.29 56.58 -38.68
CA SER A 155 17.94 56.77 -39.98
C SER A 155 18.65 58.12 -40.06
N LEU A 156 18.07 59.19 -39.51
CA LEU A 156 18.71 60.49 -39.42
C LEU A 156 19.97 60.43 -38.55
N LEU A 157 19.87 59.83 -37.35
CA LEU A 157 21.03 59.65 -36.47
C LEU A 157 22.16 58.85 -37.13
N LYS A 158 21.82 57.81 -37.90
CA LYS A 158 22.80 57.00 -38.65
C LYS A 158 23.40 57.74 -39.85
N ARG A 159 22.72 58.76 -40.38
CA ARG A 159 23.19 59.56 -41.53
C ARG A 159 24.09 60.73 -41.09
N PHE A 160 23.98 61.14 -39.84
CA PHE A 160 24.79 62.19 -39.20
C PHE A 160 25.87 61.63 -38.25
N GLN A 161 26.02 60.30 -38.21
CA GLN A 161 27.21 59.58 -37.73
C GLN A 161 28.05 59.17 -38.94
#